data_AF-A0A9D4WY34-F1
#
_entry.id   AF-A0A9D4WY34-F1
#
_cell.length_a   1.000
_cell.length_b   1.000
_cell.length_c   1.000
_cell.angle_alpha   90.00
_cell.angle_beta   90.00
_cell.angle_gamma   90.00
#
_symmetry.space_group_name_H-M   'P 1'
#
loop_
_entity.id
_entity.type
_entity.pdbx_description
1 polymer ?
#
loop_
_entity_poly.entity_id
_entity_poly.type
_entity_poly.pdbx_seq_one_letter_code
_entity_poly.pdbx_strand_id
1 'polypeptide(L)'
;MENLRPNRSDTHLSPKEEATIEAKTRHHFDEAAPKRHTKPQRSEYASQYVDKNLSDHSVPEMLQFQRLENDPAEKKLVYDGKEVAEEFVETEYYKDLNSVDKHHHTVITSTSVLFLIILKIFKVFFFFTNL
;
A
#
# COMPACT_ATOMS: atom_id res chain seq x y z
N MET A 1 38.01 17.57 -48.47
CA MET A 1 37.92 16.79 -47.22
C MET A 1 36.55 16.12 -47.21
N GLU A 2 36.50 14.81 -47.46
CA GLU A 2 35.23 14.08 -47.37
C GLU A 2 34.82 13.91 -45.91
N ASN A 3 33.60 14.33 -45.57
CA ASN A 3 33.01 14.10 -44.26
C ASN A 3 32.37 12.70 -44.23
N LEU A 4 33.17 11.67 -43.94
CA LEU A 4 32.63 10.34 -43.64
C LEU A 4 31.95 10.38 -42.25
N ARG A 5 30.66 10.08 -42.23
CA ARG A 5 29.92 9.87 -40.97
C ARG A 5 30.61 8.75 -40.18
N PRO A 6 30.96 8.97 -38.90
CA PRO A 6 31.51 7.90 -38.07
C PRO A 6 30.59 6.69 -38.10
N ASN A 7 31.18 5.50 -38.32
CA ASN A 7 30.42 4.26 -38.31
C ASN A 7 29.78 4.10 -36.91
N ARG A 8 28.47 3.79 -36.88
CA ARG A 8 27.65 3.75 -35.67
C ARG A 8 27.47 2.34 -35.10
N SER A 9 28.11 1.34 -35.69
CA SER A 9 28.06 -0.03 -35.22
C SER A 9 29.20 -0.29 -34.24
N ASP A 10 28.86 -0.58 -32.98
CA ASP A 10 29.81 -1.21 -32.07
C ASP A 10 30.26 -2.55 -32.64
N THR A 11 31.53 -2.89 -32.43
CA THR A 11 32.08 -4.17 -32.83
C THR A 11 31.36 -5.28 -32.07
N HIS A 12 30.66 -6.16 -32.80
CA HIS A 12 30.02 -7.32 -32.19
C HIS A 12 31.08 -8.25 -31.57
N LEU A 13 30.90 -8.54 -30.28
CA LEU A 13 31.73 -9.51 -29.57
C LEU A 13 31.38 -10.93 -30.01
N SER A 14 32.27 -11.88 -29.72
CA SER A 14 31.93 -13.29 -29.93
C SER A 14 30.79 -13.69 -28.98
N PRO A 15 29.93 -14.66 -29.36
CA PRO A 15 28.79 -15.08 -28.52
C PRO A 15 29.20 -15.53 -27.12
N LYS A 16 30.41 -16.06 -26.98
CA LYS A 16 30.97 -16.49 -25.69
C LYS A 16 31.33 -15.29 -24.80
N GLU A 17 31.96 -14.26 -25.37
CA GLU A 17 32.32 -13.06 -24.63
C GLU A 17 31.08 -12.30 -24.19
N GLU A 18 30.09 -12.17 -25.07
CA GLU A 18 28.80 -11.54 -24.76
C GLU A 18 28.11 -12.25 -23.57
N ALA A 19 28.00 -13.59 -23.61
CA ALA A 19 27.43 -14.37 -22.51
C ALA A 19 28.20 -14.19 -21.19
N THR A 20 29.53 -14.05 -21.23
CA THR A 20 30.32 -13.81 -20.02
C THR A 20 30.11 -12.42 -19.43
N ILE A 21 29.94 -11.41 -20.29
CA ILE A 21 29.68 -10.03 -19.86
C ILE A 21 28.27 -9.92 -19.30
N GLU A 22 27.28 -10.56 -19.93
CA GLU A 22 25.91 -10.63 -19.43
C GLU A 22 25.87 -11.28 -18.04
N ALA A 23 26.49 -12.45 -17.88
CA ALA A 23 26.52 -13.16 -16.60
C ALA A 23 27.18 -12.33 -15.49
N LYS A 24 28.31 -11.67 -15.78
CA LYS A 24 28.99 -10.77 -14.82
C LYS A 24 28.12 -9.57 -14.45
N THR A 25 27.46 -8.97 -15.44
CA THR A 25 26.60 -7.80 -15.24
C THR A 25 25.39 -8.16 -14.38
N ARG A 26 24.75 -9.30 -14.68
CA ARG A 26 23.64 -9.83 -13.91
C ARG A 26 24.03 -10.10 -12.46
N HIS A 27 25.15 -10.80 -12.24
CA HIS A 27 25.68 -11.07 -10.91
C HIS A 27 25.94 -9.78 -10.11
N HIS A 28 26.55 -8.77 -10.74
CA HIS A 28 26.80 -7.49 -10.10
C HIS A 28 25.50 -6.81 -9.64
N PHE A 29 24.47 -6.78 -10.47
CA PHE A 29 23.20 -6.17 -10.09
C PHE A 29 22.41 -7.02 -9.08
N ASP A 30 22.52 -8.34 -9.13
CA ASP A 30 21.92 -9.23 -8.14
C ASP A 30 22.57 -9.04 -6.75
N GLU A 31 23.89 -8.82 -6.69
CA GLU A 31 24.61 -8.50 -5.45
C GLU A 31 24.33 -7.08 -4.94
N ALA A 32 24.24 -6.12 -5.86
CA ALA A 32 23.95 -4.72 -5.53
C ALA A 32 22.47 -4.46 -5.22
N ALA A 33 21.58 -5.41 -5.51
CA ALA A 33 20.16 -5.27 -5.25
C ALA A 33 19.92 -5.11 -3.73
N PRO A 34 19.17 -4.07 -3.30
CA PRO A 34 18.83 -3.91 -1.89
C PRO A 34 18.11 -5.13 -1.35
N LYS A 35 18.65 -5.74 -0.29
CA LYS A 35 18.02 -6.87 0.40
C LYS A 35 16.73 -6.39 1.03
N ARG A 36 15.60 -6.78 0.45
CA ARG A 36 14.28 -6.44 0.99
C ARG A 36 13.98 -7.38 2.14
N HIS A 37 13.54 -6.83 3.27
CA HIS A 37 12.98 -7.63 4.34
C HIS A 37 11.83 -8.48 3.78
N THR A 38 11.73 -9.73 4.21
CA THR A 38 10.62 -10.59 3.80
C THR A 38 9.38 -10.09 4.53
N LYS A 39 8.40 -9.52 3.82
CA LYS A 39 7.09 -9.28 4.43
C LYS A 39 6.48 -10.64 4.78
N PRO A 40 6.12 -10.90 6.05
CA PRO A 40 5.44 -12.14 6.38
C PRO A 40 4.11 -12.22 5.62
N GLN A 41 3.73 -13.44 5.24
CA GLN A 41 2.45 -13.70 4.60
C GLN A 41 1.33 -13.41 5.62
N ARG A 42 0.23 -12.79 5.17
CA ARG A 42 -0.85 -12.23 6.03
C ARG A 42 -1.48 -13.23 7.02
N SER A 43 -1.29 -14.54 6.82
CA SER A 43 -1.83 -15.63 7.63
C SER A 43 -0.78 -16.48 8.37
N GLU A 44 0.51 -16.27 8.09
CA GLU A 44 1.60 -17.00 8.76
C GLU A 44 2.02 -16.20 9.98
N TYR A 45 1.74 -16.71 11.19
CA TYR A 45 2.27 -16.13 12.41
C TYR A 45 3.77 -16.43 12.50
N ALA A 46 4.60 -15.52 11.99
CA ALA A 46 6.03 -15.57 12.21
C ALA A 46 6.31 -15.13 13.65
N SER A 47 6.68 -16.08 14.52
CA SER A 47 7.02 -15.81 15.92
C SER A 47 8.22 -14.88 16.08
N GLN A 48 9.03 -14.71 15.03
CA GLN A 48 10.20 -13.84 15.03
C GLN A 48 10.26 -13.04 13.74
N TYR A 49 10.12 -11.71 13.84
CA TYR A 49 10.36 -10.78 12.74
C TYR A 49 11.87 -10.67 12.52
N VAL A 50 12.39 -11.34 11.49
CA VAL A 50 13.81 -11.29 11.15
C VAL A 50 14.03 -10.20 10.10
N ASP A 51 14.21 -8.96 10.56
CA ASP A 51 14.79 -7.92 9.71
C ASP A 51 16.29 -8.18 9.62
N LYS A 52 16.74 -8.78 8.52
CA LYS A 52 18.16 -9.06 8.26
C LYS A 52 18.87 -7.79 7.78
N ASN A 53 18.74 -6.70 8.54
CA ASN A 53 19.57 -5.51 8.43
C ASN A 53 20.45 -5.39 9.68
N LEU A 54 21.27 -6.42 9.89
CA LEU A 54 22.44 -6.33 10.75
C LEU A 54 23.55 -5.64 9.95
N SER A 55 23.39 -4.34 9.67
CA SER A 55 24.57 -3.53 9.38
C SER A 55 25.27 -3.31 10.72
N ASP A 56 26.30 -4.13 10.95
CA ASP A 56 27.30 -4.04 12.03
C ASP A 56 28.19 -2.79 11.88
N HIS A 57 27.59 -1.70 11.43
CA HIS A 57 28.25 -0.44 11.17
C HIS A 57 27.51 0.57 12.00
N SER A 58 28.16 0.91 13.11
CA SER A 58 27.91 2.06 13.96
C SER A 58 27.26 3.19 13.15
N VAL A 59 25.93 3.22 13.21
CA VAL A 59 25.12 4.17 12.45
C VAL A 59 25.46 5.55 13.03
N PRO A 60 25.86 6.55 12.22
CA PRO A 60 26.29 7.86 12.71
C PRO A 60 25.30 8.49 13.70
N GLU A 61 24.02 8.25 13.47
CA GLU A 61 22.90 8.66 14.32
C GLU A 61 22.94 8.00 15.70
N MET A 62 23.31 6.71 15.78
CA MET A 62 23.47 5.98 17.03
C MET A 62 24.67 6.50 17.84
N LEU A 63 25.78 6.80 17.17
CA LEU A 63 26.95 7.42 17.82
C LEU A 63 26.63 8.79 18.39
N GLN A 64 25.91 9.60 17.62
CA GLN A 64 25.51 10.92 18.06
C GLN A 64 24.54 10.84 19.24
N PHE A 65 23.59 9.89 19.23
CA PHE A 65 22.70 9.65 20.35
C PHE A 65 23.45 9.29 21.64
N GLN A 66 24.37 8.32 21.57
CA GLN A 66 25.19 7.93 22.72
C GLN A 66 26.06 9.08 23.24
N ARG A 67 26.59 9.93 22.35
CA ARG A 67 27.34 11.11 22.76
C ARG A 67 26.48 12.08 23.56
N LEU A 68 25.28 12.38 23.08
CA LEU A 68 24.35 13.32 23.73
C LEU A 68 23.86 12.77 25.09
N GLU A 69 23.54 11.48 25.14
CA GLU A 69 23.12 10.81 26.38
C GLU A 69 24.19 10.84 27.49
N ASN A 70 25.47 10.75 27.10
CA ASN A 70 26.60 10.78 28.03
C ASN A 70 27.17 12.19 28.26
N ASP A 71 26.63 13.24 27.64
CA ASP A 71 27.12 14.61 27.81
C ASP A 71 26.67 15.16 29.17
N PRO A 72 27.59 15.41 30.13
CA PRO A 72 27.24 15.92 31.45
C PRO A 72 26.71 17.36 31.43
N ALA A 73 26.86 18.07 30.30
CA ALA A 73 26.32 19.42 30.11
C ALA A 73 24.88 19.42 29.58
N GLU A 74 24.39 18.31 29.02
CA GLU A 74 23.01 18.18 28.55
C GLU A 74 22.07 17.98 29.73
N LYS A 75 21.59 19.08 30.29
CA LYS A 75 20.46 19.07 31.21
C LYS A 75 19.24 18.50 30.46
N LYS A 76 18.61 17.46 31.04
CA LYS A 76 17.29 16.93 30.66
C LYS A 76 16.40 18.09 30.22
N LEU A 77 15.91 18.05 28.98
CA LEU A 77 14.99 19.06 28.46
C LEU A 77 13.80 19.16 29.41
N VAL A 78 13.77 20.22 30.23
CA VAL A 78 12.63 20.53 31.08
C VAL A 78 11.65 21.25 30.18
N TYR A 79 10.68 20.49 29.67
CA TYR A 79 9.55 21.05 28.97
C TYR A 79 8.61 21.64 30.02
N ASP A 80 8.74 22.94 30.27
CA ASP A 80 7.68 23.70 30.93
C ASP A 80 6.54 23.78 29.92
N GLY A 81 5.54 22.92 30.11
CA GLY A 81 4.37 22.82 29.26
C GLY A 81 3.72 24.17 29.08
N LYS A 82 4.03 24.84 27.97
CA LYS A 82 3.16 25.90 27.48
C LYS A 82 1.93 25.23 26.94
N GLU A 83 0.82 25.51 27.62
CA GLU A 83 -0.52 25.21 27.12
C GLU A 83 -0.61 25.74 25.70
N VAL A 84 -0.73 24.83 24.73
CA VAL A 84 -1.05 25.18 23.36
C VAL A 84 -2.46 25.73 23.44
N ALA A 85 -2.63 27.02 23.19
CA ALA A 85 -3.95 27.60 22.98
C ALA A 85 -4.50 26.91 21.73
N GLU A 86 -5.35 25.90 21.95
CA GLU A 86 -6.09 25.24 20.91
C GLU A 86 -7.06 26.24 20.29
N GLU A 87 -6.58 26.99 19.30
CA GLU A 87 -7.40 27.87 18.47
C GLU A 87 -8.12 27.02 17.42
N PHE A 88 -8.78 25.95 17.86
CA PHE A 88 -9.67 25.15 17.01
C PHE A 88 -11.00 25.89 16.91
N VAL A 89 -11.18 26.62 15.81
CA VAL A 89 -12.50 27.12 15.41
C VAL A 89 -13.24 25.97 14.72
N GLU A 90 -14.29 25.47 15.36
CA GLU A 90 -15.16 24.45 14.78
C GLU A 90 -15.81 25.01 13.50
N THR A 91 -15.29 24.62 12.33
CA THR A 91 -15.84 25.07 11.06
C THR A 91 -17.11 24.28 10.75
N GLU A 92 -18.20 24.99 10.44
CA GLU A 92 -19.49 24.37 10.06
C GLU A 92 -19.48 23.70 8.68
N TYR A 93 -18.31 23.58 8.04
CA TYR A 93 -18.12 23.11 6.66
C TYR A 93 -18.80 21.76 6.35
N TYR A 94 -18.99 20.90 7.35
CA TYR A 94 -19.63 19.60 7.18
C TYR A 94 -21.12 19.52 7.59
N LYS A 95 -21.74 20.62 8.04
CA LYS A 95 -23.13 20.61 8.51
C LYS A 95 -24.15 20.37 7.37
N ASP A 96 -23.82 20.81 6.15
CA ASP A 96 -24.75 20.79 5.01
C ASP A 96 -24.51 19.64 4.02
N LEU A 97 -23.51 18.77 4.28
CA LEU A 97 -23.16 17.62 3.43
C LEU A 97 -24.12 16.42 3.57
N ASN A 98 -25.13 16.52 4.44
CA ASN A 98 -26.22 15.55 4.56
C ASN A 98 -27.32 15.72 3.50
N SER A 99 -27.15 16.62 2.53
CA SER A 99 -28.14 16.91 1.48
C SER A 99 -28.10 15.96 0.27
N VAL A 100 -27.27 14.90 0.29
CA VAL A 100 -27.38 13.85 -0.74
C VAL A 100 -28.59 13.00 -0.44
N ASP A 101 -29.65 13.32 -1.17
CA ASP A 101 -30.88 12.55 -1.28
C ASP A 101 -30.55 11.07 -1.54
N LYS A 102 -30.71 10.24 -0.50
CA LYS A 102 -30.54 8.78 -0.58
C LYS A 102 -31.76 8.17 -1.25
N HIS A 103 -32.02 8.54 -2.50
CA HIS A 103 -32.95 7.81 -3.36
C HIS A 103 -32.35 6.45 -3.67
N HIS A 104 -32.55 5.50 -2.76
CA HIS A 104 -32.46 4.09 -3.08
C HIS A 104 -33.50 3.84 -4.18
N HIS A 105 -33.03 3.59 -5.40
CA HIS A 105 -33.87 3.11 -6.48
C HIS A 105 -34.81 2.00 -5.96
N THR A 106 -36.09 2.34 -5.88
CA THR A 106 -37.27 1.49 -5.76
C THR A 106 -37.00 0.01 -5.47
N VAL A 107 -37.16 -0.40 -4.21
CA VAL A 107 -37.41 -1.81 -3.84
C VAL A 107 -38.84 -2.16 -4.27
N ILE A 108 -39.10 -2.16 -5.57
CA ILE A 108 -40.40 -2.50 -6.17
C ILE A 108 -40.15 -3.42 -7.36
N THR A 109 -39.58 -4.58 -7.09
CA THR A 109 -39.59 -5.70 -8.06
C THR A 109 -39.78 -7.05 -7.37
N SER A 110 -39.34 -7.22 -6.12
CA SER A 110 -39.50 -8.50 -5.40
C SER A 110 -40.89 -8.72 -4.79
N THR A 111 -41.52 -7.69 -4.24
CA THR A 111 -42.81 -7.81 -3.54
C THR A 111 -44.00 -7.98 -4.50
N SER A 112 -43.93 -7.37 -5.69
CA SER A 112 -44.98 -7.49 -6.71
C SER A 112 -45.02 -8.88 -7.37
N VAL A 113 -43.85 -9.47 -7.64
CA VAL A 113 -43.77 -10.81 -8.26
C VAL A 113 -44.31 -11.88 -7.30
N LEU A 114 -43.98 -11.80 -6.01
CA LEU A 114 -44.51 -12.74 -5.01
C LEU A 114 -46.04 -12.63 -4.87
N PHE A 115 -46.58 -11.40 -4.87
CA PHE A 115 -48.03 -11.19 -4.82
C PHE A 115 -48.75 -11.81 -6.05
N LEU A 116 -48.19 -11.63 -7.25
CA LEU A 116 -48.76 -12.23 -8.46
C LEU A 116 -48.69 -13.77 -8.45
N ILE A 117 -47.60 -14.35 -7.94
CA ILE A 117 -47.47 -15.81 -7.79
C ILE A 117 -48.52 -16.34 -6.81
N ILE A 118 -48.67 -15.70 -5.64
CA ILE A 118 -49.66 -16.10 -4.62
C ILE A 118 -51.08 -16.02 -5.18
N LEU A 119 -51.42 -14.92 -5.87
CA LEU A 119 -52.76 -14.75 -6.46
C LEU A 119 -53.06 -15.82 -7.53
N LYS A 120 -52.05 -16.24 -8.29
CA LYS A 120 -52.19 -17.28 -9.32
C LYS A 120 -52.40 -18.66 -8.72
N ILE A 121 -51.67 -19.00 -7.65
CA ILE A 121 -51.87 -20.25 -6.89
C ILE A 121 -53.27 -20.28 -6.28
N PHE A 122 -53.70 -19.19 -5.65
CA PHE A 122 -55.02 -19.13 -5.01
C PHE A 122 -56.16 -19.29 -6.03
N LYS A 123 -56.03 -18.69 -7.23
CA LYS A 123 -57.02 -18.81 -8.29
C LYS A 123 -57.10 -20.23 -8.87
N VAL A 124 -55.96 -20.92 -8.99
CA VAL A 124 -55.92 -22.34 -9.39
C VAL A 124 -56.56 -23.22 -8.32
N PHE A 125 -56.19 -23.03 -7.06
CA PHE A 125 -56.76 -23.80 -5.95
C PHE A 125 -58.28 -23.61 -5.86
N PHE A 126 -58.76 -22.36 -5.92
CA PHE A 126 -60.20 -22.05 -5.91
C PHE A 126 -60.95 -22.67 -7.10
N PHE A 127 -60.34 -22.74 -8.28
CA PHE A 127 -60.94 -23.40 -9.44
C PHE A 127 -61.08 -24.91 -9.24
N PHE A 128 -60.08 -25.56 -8.61
CA PHE A 128 -60.12 -26.99 -8.31
C PHE A 128 -61.03 -27.37 -7.14
N THR A 129 -61.26 -26.47 -6.18
CA THR A 129 -62.15 -26.75 -5.04
C THR A 129 -63.62 -26.49 -5.32
N ASN A 130 -63.95 -25.73 -6.38
CA ASN A 130 -65.33 -25.40 -6.77
C ASN A 130 -65.80 -26.17 -8.02
N LEU A 131 -65.12 -27.26 -8.37
CA LEU A 131 -65.54 -28.24 -9.38
C LEU A 131 -65.92 -29.56 -8.70
#